data_AF-A0A382YLA0-F1
#
_entry.id   AF-A0A382YLA0-F1
#
_cell.length_a   1.000
_cell.length_b   1.000
_cell.length_c   1.000
_cell.angle_alpha   90.00
_cell.angle_beta   90.00
_cell.angle_gamma   90.00
#
_symmetry.space_group_name_H-M   'P 1'
#
loop_
_entity.id
_entity.type
_entity.pdbx_description
1 polymer ?
#
loop_
_entity_poly.entity_id
_entity_poly.type
_entity_poly.pdbx_seq_one_letter_code
_entity_poly.pdbx_strand_id
1 'polypeptide(L)'
;MNSQALKADLLMFIAAVIWGFAFVAQRQGMETMGPFLFNGVRFLIGVVALSPVVWFLSKKPQKTHKAEVSTKKLIFAGTAAGLLLFGAISFQQVGLQYTTAGKAGFITG
;
A
#
# COMPACT_ATOMS: atom_id res chain seq x y z
N MET A 1 -31.28 -4.43 -4.89
CA MET A 1 -29.97 -4.28 -4.21
C MET A 1 -29.58 -2.82 -4.21
N ASN A 2 -29.13 -2.28 -3.07
CA ASN A 2 -28.75 -0.88 -2.96
C ASN A 2 -27.55 -0.59 -3.88
N SER A 3 -27.68 0.34 -4.83
CA SER A 3 -26.62 0.64 -5.83
C SER A 3 -25.30 1.04 -5.17
N GLN A 4 -25.33 1.63 -3.97
CA GLN A 4 -24.14 1.97 -3.20
C GLN A 4 -23.43 0.72 -2.64
N ALA A 5 -24.19 -0.27 -2.17
CA ALA A 5 -23.62 -1.53 -1.70
C ALA A 5 -22.93 -2.27 -2.85
N LEU A 6 -23.59 -2.37 -4.01
CA LEU A 6 -23.00 -3.01 -5.19
C LEU A 6 -21.71 -2.31 -5.67
N LYS A 7 -21.65 -0.97 -5.60
CA LYS A 7 -20.43 -0.22 -5.92
C LYS A 7 -19.31 -0.50 -4.91
N ALA A 8 -19.61 -0.53 -3.62
CA ALA A 8 -18.63 -0.84 -2.58
C ALA A 8 -18.10 -2.27 -2.73
N ASP A 9 -18.98 -3.24 -2.95
CA ASP A 9 -18.62 -4.64 -3.18
C ASP A 9 -17.71 -4.79 -4.40
N LEU A 10 -18.05 -4.10 -5.50
CA LEU A 10 -17.22 -4.11 -6.71
C LEU A 10 -15.83 -3.48 -6.46
N LEU A 11 -15.75 -2.37 -5.73
CA LEU A 11 -14.48 -1.74 -5.38
C LEU A 11 -13.62 -2.65 -4.49
N MET A 12 -14.23 -3.31 -3.50
CA MET A 12 -13.54 -4.27 -2.64
C MET A 12 -13.06 -5.50 -3.43
N PHE A 13 -13.88 -6.00 -4.34
CA PHE A 13 -13.50 -7.10 -5.22
C PHE A 13 -12.30 -6.73 -6.11
N ILE A 14 -12.34 -5.56 -6.75
CA ILE A 14 -11.21 -5.07 -7.56
C ILE A 14 -9.95 -4.92 -6.70
N ALA A 15 -10.06 -4.36 -5.50
CA ALA A 15 -8.94 -4.21 -4.58
C ALA A 15 -8.33 -5.58 -4.21
N ALA A 16 -9.17 -6.57 -3.89
CA ALA A 16 -8.74 -7.93 -3.57
C ALA A 16 -8.03 -8.61 -4.76
N VAL A 17 -8.55 -8.43 -5.97
CA VAL A 17 -7.94 -8.94 -7.21
C VAL A 17 -6.55 -8.33 -7.43
N ILE A 18 -6.44 -7.00 -7.34
CA ILE A 18 -5.16 -6.30 -7.49
C ILE A 18 -4.16 -6.76 -6.42
N TRP A 19 -4.61 -6.88 -5.17
CA TRP A 19 -3.77 -7.32 -4.06
C TRP A 19 -3.25 -8.77 -4.24
N GLY A 20 -4.13 -9.69 -4.63
CA GLY A 20 -3.77 -11.09 -4.88
C GLY A 20 -2.75 -11.25 -6.00
N PHE A 21 -3.00 -10.62 -7.17
CA PHE A 21 -2.07 -10.70 -8.30
C PHE A 21 -0.73 -10.01 -8.03
N ALA A 22 -0.71 -9.00 -7.16
CA ALA A 22 0.53 -8.32 -6.79
C ALA A 22 1.56 -9.27 -6.15
N PHE A 23 1.16 -10.34 -5.44
CA PHE A 23 2.11 -11.31 -4.89
C PHE A 23 2.87 -12.08 -5.97
N VAL A 24 2.25 -12.36 -7.11
CA VAL A 24 2.91 -13.02 -8.25
C VAL A 24 3.95 -12.09 -8.86
N ALA A 25 3.57 -10.83 -9.11
CA ALA A 25 4.49 -9.82 -9.64
C ALA A 25 5.64 -9.52 -8.66
N GLN A 26 5.36 -9.47 -7.36
CA GLN A 26 6.36 -9.30 -6.30
C GLN A 26 7.39 -10.43 -6.31
N ARG A 27 6.92 -11.67 -6.41
CA ARG A 27 7.79 -12.83 -6.43
C ARG A 27 8.68 -12.85 -7.66
N GLN A 28 8.10 -12.61 -8.84
CA GLN A 28 8.85 -12.60 -10.09
C GLN A 28 9.83 -11.42 -10.17
N GLY A 29 9.42 -10.23 -9.74
CA GLY A 29 10.24 -9.03 -9.79
C GLY A 29 11.46 -9.09 -8.87
N MET A 30 11.30 -9.63 -7.65
CA MET A 30 12.40 -9.72 -6.70
C MET A 30 13.44 -10.80 -7.04
N GLU A 31 13.13 -11.77 -7.91
CA GLU A 31 14.13 -12.75 -8.39
C GLU A 31 15.27 -12.08 -9.14
N THR A 32 15.01 -10.96 -9.82
CA THR A 32 16.01 -10.23 -10.61
C THR A 32 16.69 -9.09 -9.85
N MET A 33 15.95 -8.40 -8.97
CA MET A 33 16.41 -7.18 -8.29
C MET A 33 16.72 -7.37 -6.80
N GLY A 34 16.36 -8.52 -6.22
CA GLY A 34 16.39 -8.74 -4.77
C GLY A 34 15.21 -8.10 -4.03
N PRO A 35 14.95 -8.51 -2.77
CA PRO A 35 13.73 -8.18 -2.05
C PRO A 35 13.67 -6.70 -1.61
N PHE A 36 14.77 -6.15 -1.11
CA PHE A 36 14.81 -4.78 -0.59
C PHE A 36 14.74 -3.74 -1.71
N LEU A 37 15.45 -3.96 -2.83
CA LEU A 37 15.41 -3.04 -3.96
C LEU A 37 14.04 -3.05 -4.63
N PHE A 38 13.42 -4.22 -4.79
CA PHE A 38 12.05 -4.34 -5.28
C PHE A 38 11.08 -3.52 -4.42
N ASN A 39 11.14 -3.67 -3.08
CA ASN A 39 10.33 -2.89 -2.16
C ASN A 39 10.60 -1.38 -2.30
N GLY A 40 11.87 -0.97 -2.33
CA GLY A 40 12.25 0.44 -2.49
C GLY A 40 11.68 1.08 -3.76
N VAL A 41 11.83 0.41 -4.90
CA VAL A 41 11.27 0.86 -6.19
C VAL A 41 9.74 0.91 -6.13
N ARG A 42 9.09 -0.12 -5.57
CA ARG A 42 7.63 -0.17 -5.39
C ARG A 42 7.11 1.03 -4.60
N PHE A 43 7.74 1.35 -3.46
CA PHE A 43 7.35 2.50 -2.66
C PHE A 43 7.64 3.83 -3.36
N LEU A 44 8.75 3.94 -4.10
CA LEU A 44 9.07 5.14 -4.87
C LEU A 44 8.02 5.41 -5.95
N ILE A 45 7.62 4.38 -6.70
CA ILE A 45 6.54 4.47 -7.70
C ILE A 45 5.23 4.87 -7.00
N GLY A 46 4.93 4.30 -5.84
CA GLY A 46 3.75 4.68 -5.04
C GLY A 46 3.74 6.15 -4.63
N VAL A 47 4.88 6.68 -4.18
CA VAL A 47 5.02 8.12 -3.83
C VAL A 47 4.80 8.99 -5.07
N VAL A 48 5.43 8.64 -6.20
CA VAL A 48 5.30 9.40 -7.45
C VAL A 48 3.86 9.38 -7.95
N ALA A 49 3.18 8.22 -7.89
CA ALA A 49 1.80 8.08 -8.34
C ALA A 49 0.80 8.81 -7.44
N LEU A 50 1.01 8.81 -6.12
CA LEU A 50 0.11 9.45 -5.16
C LEU A 50 0.33 10.96 -5.01
N SER A 51 1.56 11.45 -5.23
CA SER A 51 1.91 12.87 -5.10
C SER A 51 0.95 13.83 -5.85
N PRO A 52 0.65 13.64 -7.15
CA PRO A 52 -0.28 14.52 -7.85
C PRO A 52 -1.70 14.41 -7.29
N VAL A 53 -2.14 13.20 -6.91
CA VAL A 53 -3.49 12.96 -6.36
C VAL A 53 -3.68 13.73 -5.05
N VAL A 54 -2.70 13.65 -4.14
CA VAL A 54 -2.70 14.40 -2.86
C VAL A 54 -2.71 15.90 -3.13
N TRP A 55 -1.93 16.38 -4.09
CA TRP A 55 -1.90 17.80 -4.44
C TRP A 55 -3.25 18.30 -4.98
N PHE A 56 -3.90 17.54 -5.87
CA PHE A 56 -5.23 17.88 -6.39
C PHE A 56 -6.32 17.85 -5.32
N LEU A 57 -6.30 16.86 -4.43
CA LEU A 57 -7.26 16.74 -3.32
C LEU A 57 -7.09 17.85 -2.29
N SER A 58 -5.85 18.26 -2.02
CA SER A 58 -5.54 19.35 -1.09
C SER A 58 -6.05 20.72 -1.53
N LYS A 59 -6.34 20.89 -2.82
CA LYS A 59 -6.94 22.11 -3.39
C LYS A 59 -8.45 22.18 -3.25
N LYS A 60 -9.14 21.07 -2.98
CA LYS A 60 -10.59 21.09 -2.78
C LYS A 60 -10.91 21.69 -1.41
N PRO A 61 -11.86 22.65 -1.32
CA PRO A 61 -12.27 23.19 -0.03
C PRO A 61 -12.88 22.07 0.80
N GLN A 62 -12.17 21.68 1.85
CA GLN A 62 -12.56 20.60 2.73
C GLN A 62 -13.75 21.05 3.57
N LYS A 63 -14.95 20.57 3.24
CA LYS A 63 -16.14 20.75 4.07
C LYS A 63 -15.95 19.85 5.30
N THR A 64 -15.89 20.48 6.48
CA THR A 64 -15.97 19.87 7.82
C THR A 64 -14.67 19.28 8.43
N HIS A 65 -14.42 19.72 9.68
CA HIS A 65 -13.48 19.21 10.68
C HIS A 65 -12.02 18.95 10.28
N LYS A 66 -11.23 20.02 10.10
CA LYS A 66 -9.80 19.93 10.38
C LYS A 66 -9.60 20.02 11.89
N ALA A 67 -9.40 18.88 12.56
CA ALA A 67 -8.65 18.93 13.80
C ALA A 67 -7.28 19.54 13.47
N GLU A 68 -6.83 20.58 14.17
CA GLU A 68 -5.49 21.12 14.01
C GLU A 68 -4.47 20.07 14.44
N VAL A 69 -4.08 19.20 13.51
CA VAL A 69 -3.01 18.24 13.74
C VAL A 69 -1.70 18.99 13.54
N SER A 70 -0.95 19.19 14.63
CA SER A 70 0.38 19.77 14.57
C SER A 70 1.26 19.02 13.56
N THR A 71 1.94 19.75 12.68
CA THR A 71 2.85 19.19 11.68
C THR A 71 3.90 18.28 12.31
N LYS A 72 4.38 18.60 13.52
CA LYS A 72 5.33 17.75 14.27
C LYS A 72 4.73 16.40 14.62
N LYS A 73 3.46 16.38 15.05
CA LYS A 73 2.74 15.13 15.38
C LYS A 73 2.48 14.31 14.11
N LEU A 74 2.15 14.96 12.99
CA LEU A 74 1.95 14.30 11.71
C LEU A 74 3.24 13.63 11.21
N ILE A 75 4.38 14.34 11.25
CA ILE A 75 5.68 13.80 10.86
C ILE A 75 6.06 12.64 11.80
N PHE A 76 5.91 12.80 13.11
CA PHE A 76 6.23 11.72 14.06
C PHE A 76 5.38 10.47 13.81
N ALA A 77 4.05 10.62 13.69
CA ALA A 77 3.15 9.51 13.43
C ALA A 77 3.41 8.86 12.07
N GLY A 78 3.67 9.66 11.04
CA GLY A 78 3.99 9.18 9.69
C GLY A 78 5.30 8.39 9.66
N THR A 79 6.35 8.89 10.32
CA THR A 79 7.63 8.18 10.43
C THR A 79 7.50 6.89 11.23
N ALA A 80 6.79 6.91 12.37
CA ALA A 80 6.56 5.71 13.17
C ALA A 80 5.79 4.64 12.39
N ALA A 81 4.71 5.02 11.71
CA ALA A 81 3.95 4.12 10.85
C ALA A 81 4.79 3.61 9.67
N GLY A 82 5.61 4.47 9.07
CA GLY A 82 6.51 4.12 7.97
C GLY A 82 7.58 3.11 8.39
N LEU A 83 8.16 3.24 9.58
CA LEU A 83 9.13 2.29 10.11
C LEU A 83 8.51 0.91 10.40
N LEU A 84 7.31 0.90 11.00
CA LEU A 84 6.57 -0.34 11.21
C LEU A 84 6.20 -1.01 9.88
N LEU A 85 5.74 -0.23 8.91
CA LEU A 85 5.41 -0.72 7.57
C LEU A 85 6.65 -1.26 6.85
N PHE A 86 7.78 -0.58 6.96
CA PHE A 86 9.06 -1.04 6.40
C PHE A 86 9.48 -2.38 7.00
N GLY A 87 9.34 -2.55 8.31
CA GLY A 87 9.59 -3.84 8.97
C GLY A 87 8.68 -4.93 8.43
N ALA A 88 7.36 -4.70 8.46
CA ALA A 88 6.36 -5.66 8.01
C ALA A 88 6.54 -6.09 6.54
N ILE A 89 6.70 -5.12 5.62
CA ILE A 89 6.88 -5.40 4.20
C ILE A 89 8.23 -6.08 3.91
N SER A 90 9.28 -5.77 4.68
CA SER A 90 10.57 -6.44 4.52
C SER A 90 10.48 -7.90 4.94
N PHE A 91 9.85 -8.20 6.08
CA PHE A 91 9.63 -9.58 6.50
C PHE A 91 8.75 -10.35 5.52
N GLN A 92 7.67 -9.73 5.03
CA GLN A 92 6.80 -10.34 4.02
C GLN A 92 7.56 -10.63 2.72
N GLN A 93 8.33 -9.66 2.21
CA GLN A 93 9.05 -9.80 0.95
C GLN A 93 10.17 -10.83 1.04
N VAL A 94 10.91 -10.87 2.16
CA VAL A 94 11.91 -11.92 2.41
C VAL A 94 11.22 -13.29 2.54
N GLY A 95 10.11 -13.37 3.27
CA GLY A 95 9.32 -14.60 3.37
C GLY A 95 8.85 -15.13 2.01
N LEU A 96 8.44 -14.23 1.11
CA LEU A 96 8.02 -14.57 -0.25
C LEU A 96 9.14 -15.21 -1.09
N GLN A 97 10.43 -15.00 -0.75
CA GLN A 97 11.54 -15.68 -1.42
C GLN A 97 11.52 -17.19 -1.17
N TYR A 98 11.10 -17.58 0.04
CA TYR A 98 11.12 -18.97 0.49
C TYR A 98 9.79 -19.69 0.27
N THR A 99 8.71 -18.97 -0.09
CA THR A 99 7.37 -19.56 -0.24
C THR A 99 6.63 -19.06 -1.47
N THR A 100 5.73 -19.86 -2.01
CA THR A 100 4.93 -19.51 -3.21
C THR A 100 4.03 -18.31 -2.96
N ALA A 101 3.71 -17.55 -4.01
CA ALA A 101 2.78 -16.41 -3.94
C ALA A 101 1.44 -16.77 -3.28
N GLY A 102 0.88 -17.96 -3.55
CA GLY A 102 -0.36 -18.42 -2.93
C GLY A 102 -0.25 -18.64 -1.42
N LYS A 103 0.80 -19.32 -0.96
CA LYS A 103 1.05 -19.53 0.48
C LYS A 103 1.36 -18.22 1.22
N ALA A 104 2.17 -17.35 0.62
CA ALA A 104 2.47 -16.04 1.19
C ALA A 104 1.21 -15.15 1.30
N GLY A 105 0.40 -15.13 0.23
CA GLY A 105 -0.87 -14.43 0.20
C GLY A 105 -1.87 -14.99 1.21
N PHE A 106 -1.87 -16.30 1.48
CA PHE A 106 -2.73 -16.88 2.51
C PHE A 106 -2.29 -16.52 3.94
N ILE A 107 -0.98 -16.47 4.21
CA ILE A 107 -0.45 -16.17 5.56
C ILE A 107 -0.54 -14.67 5.88
N THR A 108 -0.41 -13.81 4.86
CA THR A 108 -0.25 -12.36 5.06
C THR A 108 -1.32 -11.50 4.41
N GLY A 109 -2.28 -12.10 3.70
CA GLY A 109 -3.39 -11.44 3.03
C GLY A 109 -4.66 -11.36 3.86
#